data_AF-A0A951BHG7-F1
#
_entry.id   AF-A0A951BHG7-F1
#
_cell.length_a   1.000
_cell.length_b   1.000
_cell.length_c   1.000
_cell.angle_alpha   90.00
_cell.angle_beta   90.00
_cell.angle_gamma   90.00
#
_symmetry.space_group_name_H-M   'P 1'
#
loop_
_entity.id
_entity.type
_entity.pdbx_description
1 polymer ?
#
loop_
_entity_poly.entity_id
_entity_poly.type
_entity_poly.pdbx_seq_one_letter_code
_entity_poly.pdbx_strand_id
1 'polypeptide(L)'
;PHNFGNTFAGAVPLATALARSLNTVAVKLSIAIGDGSPKLGRARIVETARKMGITSPLEDTVSLPIGADALTVLEMGSAYSTFATGGKHTPPYATLEVKNSRGDVIYRADRDGPRPQQVINPATIAEMDGMLINDVEAGTGRAAKLDGIRAGGKTGTTNAYRDAWFIGFTGNYVGAVWLGNDDYTSTNNMTGGTLPAKIWHEIMTYAHSGIELKPLPGQPVPVGPPPEAAVALVSSANGQVADPAAQRPTTLSRSSVEAITGIEDMIHNVERKRAALAPPVSLASGSVGDAGATNRVISIGGRVGVE
;
A
#
# COMPACT_ATOMS: atom_id res chain seq x y z
N PRO A 1 19.59 -14.40 9.46
CA PRO A 1 18.45 -13.68 10.08
C PRO A 1 17.79 -14.52 11.18
N HIS A 2 17.41 -13.88 12.29
CA HIS A 2 16.58 -14.49 13.33
C HIS A 2 15.09 -14.21 13.04
N ASN A 3 14.20 -15.15 13.38
CA ASN A 3 12.75 -14.95 13.26
C ASN A 3 12.26 -13.99 14.35
N PHE A 4 11.14 -13.30 14.10
CA PHE A 4 10.44 -12.56 15.14
C PHE A 4 10.04 -13.52 16.27
N GLY A 5 10.49 -13.25 17.50
CA GLY A 5 10.26 -14.13 18.66
C GLY A 5 11.29 -15.26 18.90
N ASN A 6 12.44 -15.26 18.22
CA ASN A 6 13.61 -16.13 18.51
C ASN A 6 13.36 -17.65 18.58
N THR A 7 12.28 -18.17 17.98
CA THR A 7 11.99 -19.61 17.95
C THR A 7 12.22 -20.23 16.56
N PHE A 8 12.71 -21.48 16.56
CA PHE A 8 12.92 -22.28 15.35
C PHE A 8 11.69 -23.15 15.08
N ALA A 9 11.03 -22.95 13.93
CA ALA A 9 9.74 -23.58 13.64
C ALA A 9 9.83 -24.97 12.98
N GLY A 10 11.04 -25.50 12.71
CA GLY A 10 11.22 -26.75 11.97
C GLY A 10 10.77 -26.65 10.50
N ALA A 11 10.46 -27.79 9.87
CA ALA A 11 9.87 -27.82 8.54
C ALA A 11 8.41 -27.36 8.60
N VAL A 12 8.05 -26.36 7.80
CA VAL A 12 6.71 -25.76 7.78
C VAL A 12 6.22 -25.58 6.33
N PRO A 13 4.91 -25.68 6.07
CA PRO A 13 4.34 -25.32 4.77
C PRO A 13 4.63 -23.85 4.42
N LEU A 14 4.79 -23.53 3.13
CA LEU A 14 5.02 -22.15 2.68
C LEU A 14 3.89 -21.20 3.09
N ALA A 15 2.63 -21.66 3.02
CA ALA A 15 1.47 -20.90 3.50
C ALA A 15 1.60 -20.50 4.97
N THR A 16 2.06 -21.41 5.82
CA THR A 16 2.31 -21.15 7.24
C THR A 16 3.49 -20.21 7.44
N ALA A 17 4.56 -20.39 6.66
CA ALA A 17 5.73 -19.51 6.72
C ALA A 17 5.40 -18.07 6.32
N LEU A 18 4.55 -17.89 5.30
CA LEU A 18 4.05 -16.59 4.86
C LEU A 18 3.17 -15.95 5.94
N ALA A 19 2.16 -16.68 6.44
CA ALA A 19 1.24 -16.18 7.46
C ALA A 19 1.94 -15.85 8.80
N ARG A 20 3.09 -16.47 9.09
CA ARG A 20 3.92 -16.17 10.27
C ARG A 20 5.09 -15.24 9.96
N SER A 21 5.24 -14.79 8.72
CA SER A 21 6.31 -13.89 8.27
C SER A 21 7.72 -14.37 8.61
N LEU A 22 8.02 -15.65 8.33
CA LEU A 22 9.31 -16.27 8.71
C LEU A 22 10.46 -15.88 7.77
N ASN A 23 11.30 -14.95 8.20
CA ASN A 23 12.46 -14.44 7.45
C ASN A 23 13.43 -15.55 7.00
N THR A 24 13.65 -16.56 7.84
CA THR A 24 14.53 -17.69 7.51
C THR A 24 14.03 -18.51 6.33
N VAL A 25 12.71 -18.66 6.17
CA VAL A 25 12.11 -19.36 5.04
C VAL A 25 12.20 -18.51 3.77
N ALA A 26 11.97 -17.19 3.86
CA ALA A 26 12.11 -16.29 2.72
C ALA A 26 13.51 -16.32 2.09
N VAL A 27 14.56 -16.31 2.93
CA VAL A 27 15.95 -16.42 2.46
C VAL A 27 16.22 -17.79 1.84
N LYS A 28 15.78 -18.89 2.47
CA LYS A 28 15.95 -20.24 1.93
C LYS A 28 15.22 -20.42 0.60
N LEU A 29 14.00 -19.87 0.49
CA LEU A 29 13.22 -19.90 -0.73
C LEU A 29 13.93 -19.14 -1.85
N SER A 30 14.47 -17.94 -1.55
CA SER A 30 15.26 -17.17 -2.52
C SER A 30 16.42 -18.01 -3.09
N ILE A 31 17.17 -18.71 -2.24
CA ILE A 31 18.26 -19.59 -2.70
C ILE A 31 17.73 -20.75 -3.54
N ALA A 32 16.64 -21.39 -3.10
CA ALA A 32 16.04 -22.54 -3.77
C ALA A 32 15.52 -22.18 -5.18
N ILE A 33 14.80 -21.06 -5.31
CA ILE A 33 14.36 -20.56 -6.62
C ILE A 33 15.53 -20.08 -7.47
N GLY A 34 16.75 -19.97 -6.95
CA GLY A 34 17.96 -19.69 -7.72
C GLY A 34 18.74 -20.95 -8.09
N ASP A 35 18.14 -22.13 -7.99
CA ASP A 35 18.81 -23.42 -8.23
C ASP A 35 20.04 -23.60 -7.32
N GLY A 36 19.94 -23.10 -6.08
CA GLY A 36 21.03 -23.08 -5.09
C GLY A 36 21.91 -21.83 -5.14
N SER A 37 21.77 -20.97 -6.15
CA SER A 37 22.50 -19.70 -6.26
C SER A 37 21.72 -18.55 -5.60
N PRO A 38 22.25 -17.94 -4.51
CA PRO A 38 21.59 -16.80 -3.86
C PRO A 38 21.40 -15.60 -4.81
N LYS A 39 22.37 -15.36 -5.70
CA LYS A 39 22.33 -14.24 -6.65
C LYS A 39 21.27 -14.45 -7.71
N LEU A 40 21.19 -15.65 -8.29
CA LEU A 40 20.17 -15.96 -9.29
C LEU A 40 18.75 -15.90 -8.69
N GLY A 41 18.62 -16.37 -7.45
CA GLY A 41 17.39 -16.30 -6.70
C GLY A 41 16.87 -14.87 -6.51
N ARG A 42 17.76 -13.97 -6.07
CA ARG A 42 17.44 -12.54 -5.93
C ARG A 42 17.15 -11.86 -7.26
N ALA A 43 17.86 -12.22 -8.33
CA ALA A 43 17.57 -11.72 -9.68
C ALA A 43 16.14 -12.09 -10.13
N ARG A 44 15.68 -13.33 -9.88
CA ARG A 44 14.29 -13.77 -10.18
C ARG A 44 13.24 -13.00 -9.36
N ILE A 45 13.54 -12.66 -8.10
CA ILE A 45 12.69 -11.80 -7.26
C ILE A 45 12.57 -10.41 -7.89
N VAL A 46 13.71 -9.79 -8.24
CA VAL A 46 13.75 -8.46 -8.87
C VAL A 46 12.97 -8.47 -10.18
N GLU A 47 13.18 -9.46 -11.05
CA GLU A 47 12.44 -9.58 -12.31
C GLU A 47 10.92 -9.61 -12.10
N THR A 48 10.46 -10.39 -11.12
CA THR A 48 9.02 -10.47 -10.78
C THR A 48 8.51 -9.14 -10.23
N ALA A 49 9.26 -8.51 -9.33
CA ALA A 49 8.93 -7.18 -8.79
C ALA A 49 8.81 -6.11 -9.89
N ARG A 50 9.72 -6.12 -10.89
CA ARG A 50 9.65 -5.21 -12.04
C ARG A 50 8.41 -5.44 -12.88
N LYS A 51 8.04 -6.71 -13.14
CA LYS A 51 6.80 -7.06 -13.84
C LYS A 51 5.55 -6.58 -13.10
N MET A 52 5.60 -6.49 -11.77
CA MET A 52 4.53 -5.95 -10.93
C MET A 52 4.57 -4.41 -10.78
N GLY A 53 5.46 -3.72 -11.51
CA GLY A 53 5.51 -2.26 -11.55
C GLY A 53 6.35 -1.59 -10.46
N ILE A 54 7.15 -2.35 -9.71
CA ILE A 54 8.16 -1.73 -8.82
C ILE A 54 9.26 -1.14 -9.70
N THR A 55 9.54 0.15 -9.55
CA THR A 55 10.56 0.91 -10.31
C THR A 55 11.71 1.39 -9.45
N SER A 56 11.47 1.59 -8.15
CA SER A 56 12.49 1.94 -7.14
C SER A 56 13.67 0.97 -7.17
N PRO A 57 14.91 1.42 -6.88
CA PRO A 57 16.08 0.55 -6.83
C PRO A 57 15.87 -0.64 -5.89
N LEU A 58 16.30 -1.83 -6.34
CA LEU A 58 16.28 -3.06 -5.55
C LEU A 58 17.72 -3.58 -5.50
N GLU A 59 18.37 -3.46 -4.36
CA GLU A 59 19.79 -3.79 -4.19
C GLU A 59 19.99 -5.30 -4.09
N ASP A 60 21.02 -5.83 -4.75
CA ASP A 60 21.38 -7.26 -4.71
C ASP A 60 22.01 -7.63 -3.35
N THR A 61 21.20 -7.64 -2.29
CA THR A 61 21.62 -7.89 -0.90
C THR A 61 21.01 -9.16 -0.34
N VAL A 62 21.67 -9.78 0.65
CA VAL A 62 21.13 -10.95 1.37
C VAL A 62 19.77 -10.66 2.02
N SER A 63 19.51 -9.39 2.32
CA SER A 63 18.25 -8.92 2.92
C SER A 63 17.16 -8.55 1.91
N LEU A 64 17.42 -8.58 0.61
CA LEU A 64 16.39 -8.34 -0.42
C LEU A 64 15.12 -9.20 -0.19
N PRO A 65 15.21 -10.52 0.06
CA PRO A 65 14.01 -11.36 0.22
C PRO A 65 13.18 -11.05 1.48
N ILE A 66 13.69 -10.21 2.38
CA ILE A 66 13.00 -9.78 3.60
C ILE A 66 12.61 -8.29 3.57
N GLY A 67 12.75 -7.62 2.42
CA GLY A 67 12.25 -6.25 2.22
C GLY A 67 13.12 -5.16 2.86
N ALA A 68 14.42 -5.12 2.55
CA ALA A 68 15.33 -4.10 3.07
C ALA A 68 15.34 -2.78 2.28
N ASP A 69 14.86 -2.80 1.04
CA ASP A 69 14.82 -1.62 0.17
C ASP A 69 13.57 -0.77 0.43
N ALA A 70 13.72 0.55 0.29
CA ALA A 70 12.62 1.50 0.45
C ALA A 70 11.82 1.62 -0.84
N LEU A 71 10.49 1.52 -0.73
CA LEU A 71 9.53 1.62 -1.83
C LEU A 71 8.45 2.65 -1.50
N THR A 72 7.86 3.27 -2.52
CA THR A 72 6.75 4.19 -2.31
C THR A 72 5.45 3.42 -2.00
N VAL A 73 4.54 4.05 -1.25
CA VAL A 73 3.20 3.49 -0.98
C VAL A 73 2.44 3.21 -2.28
N LEU A 74 2.60 4.08 -3.27
CA LEU A 74 1.95 3.95 -4.57
C LEU A 74 2.47 2.73 -5.36
N GLU A 75 3.79 2.50 -5.37
CA GLU A 75 4.37 1.30 -5.99
C GLU A 75 3.90 0.02 -5.31
N MET A 76 3.86 0.00 -3.98
CA MET A 76 3.37 -1.17 -3.24
C MET A 76 1.89 -1.45 -3.51
N GLY A 77 1.04 -0.42 -3.52
CA GLY A 77 -0.36 -0.55 -3.89
C GLY A 77 -0.53 -1.05 -5.33
N SER A 78 0.24 -0.50 -6.28
CA SER A 78 0.22 -0.94 -7.67
C SER A 78 0.67 -2.39 -7.82
N ALA A 79 1.74 -2.80 -7.14
CA ALA A 79 2.21 -4.18 -7.16
C ALA A 79 1.16 -5.15 -6.60
N TYR A 80 0.52 -4.82 -5.48
CA TYR A 80 -0.53 -5.67 -4.90
C TYR A 80 -1.80 -5.73 -5.75
N SER A 81 -2.04 -4.74 -6.62
CA SER A 81 -3.14 -4.81 -7.60
C SER A 81 -2.99 -5.99 -8.57
N THR A 82 -1.77 -6.48 -8.79
CA THR A 82 -1.53 -7.69 -9.60
C THR A 82 -2.15 -8.93 -8.99
N PHE A 83 -2.22 -9.03 -7.66
CA PHE A 83 -2.92 -10.12 -6.98
C PHE A 83 -4.43 -10.00 -7.19
N ALA A 84 -5.00 -8.84 -6.85
CA ALA A 84 -6.44 -8.56 -6.95
C ALA A 84 -7.03 -8.76 -8.37
N THR A 85 -6.22 -8.58 -9.41
CA THR A 85 -6.63 -8.65 -10.81
C THR A 85 -6.29 -9.97 -11.51
N GLY A 86 -5.90 -11.01 -10.76
CA GLY A 86 -5.62 -12.33 -11.33
C GLY A 86 -4.31 -12.38 -12.12
N GLY A 87 -3.33 -11.56 -11.75
CA GLY A 87 -1.99 -11.54 -12.34
C GLY A 87 -1.79 -10.49 -13.43
N LYS A 88 -2.72 -9.55 -13.58
CA LYS A 88 -2.59 -8.44 -14.53
C LYS A 88 -1.98 -7.22 -13.84
N HIS A 89 -1.10 -6.50 -14.51
CA HIS A 89 -0.58 -5.23 -14.02
C HIS A 89 -0.99 -4.10 -14.96
N THR A 90 -1.35 -2.96 -14.36
CA THR A 90 -1.50 -1.69 -15.06
C THR A 90 -0.82 -0.62 -14.23
N PRO A 91 0.02 0.25 -14.83
CA PRO A 91 0.57 1.40 -14.12
C PRO A 91 -0.54 2.24 -13.47
N PRO A 92 -0.31 2.77 -12.25
CA PRO A 92 -1.31 3.59 -11.58
C PRO A 92 -1.50 4.91 -12.34
N TYR A 93 -2.74 5.38 -12.41
CA TYR A 93 -3.09 6.67 -13.00
C TYR A 93 -4.21 7.33 -12.19
N ALA A 94 -4.21 8.66 -12.14
CA ALA A 94 -5.23 9.44 -11.44
C ALA A 94 -6.21 10.14 -12.41
N THR A 95 -5.83 10.30 -13.68
CA THR A 95 -6.63 11.01 -14.68
C THR A 95 -7.50 10.03 -15.45
N LEU A 96 -8.83 10.17 -15.33
CA LEU A 96 -9.80 9.36 -16.08
C LEU A 96 -10.12 9.97 -17.45
N GLU A 97 -10.34 11.28 -17.50
CA GLU A 97 -10.77 12.00 -18.69
C GLU A 97 -10.29 13.45 -18.63
N VAL A 98 -9.86 13.99 -19.78
CA VAL A 98 -9.53 15.42 -19.93
C VAL A 98 -10.35 15.98 -21.09
N LYS A 99 -11.06 17.09 -20.86
CA LYS A 99 -11.81 17.82 -21.89
C LYS A 99 -11.27 19.23 -22.09
N ASN A 100 -11.44 19.77 -23.29
CA ASN A 100 -11.21 21.20 -23.54
C ASN A 100 -12.43 22.04 -23.09
N SER A 101 -12.32 23.37 -23.20
CA SER A 101 -13.39 24.32 -22.86
C SER A 101 -14.67 24.18 -23.70
N ARG A 102 -14.60 23.51 -24.85
CA ARG A 102 -15.76 23.22 -25.71
C ARG A 102 -16.43 21.88 -25.37
N GLY A 103 -15.88 21.12 -24.41
CA GLY A 103 -16.36 19.80 -24.03
C GLY A 103 -15.79 18.64 -24.87
N ASP A 104 -14.86 18.90 -25.80
CA ASP A 104 -14.24 17.83 -26.60
C ASP A 104 -13.29 17.02 -25.72
N VAL A 105 -13.39 15.68 -25.78
CA VAL A 105 -12.53 14.75 -25.04
C VAL A 105 -11.14 14.68 -25.67
N ILE A 106 -10.13 15.21 -24.96
CA ILE A 106 -8.72 15.19 -25.33
C ILE A 106 -8.09 13.84 -24.98
N TYR A 107 -8.35 13.36 -23.76
CA TYR A 107 -7.78 12.12 -23.24
C TYR A 107 -8.85 11.32 -22.49
N ARG A 108 -8.78 9.99 -22.62
CA ARG A 108 -9.52 9.04 -21.78
C ARG A 108 -8.65 7.86 -21.41
N ALA A 109 -8.61 7.50 -20.13
CA ALA A 109 -7.75 6.41 -19.64
C ALA A 109 -8.05 5.05 -20.28
N ASP A 110 -9.31 4.76 -20.58
CA ASP A 110 -9.71 3.49 -21.20
C ASP A 110 -9.47 3.44 -22.72
N ARG A 111 -9.30 4.60 -23.37
CA ARG A 111 -8.99 4.77 -24.79
C ARG A 111 -7.48 4.87 -25.04
N ASP A 112 -6.81 5.74 -24.30
CA ASP A 112 -5.44 6.19 -24.55
C ASP A 112 -4.43 5.73 -23.48
N GLY A 113 -4.93 5.28 -22.31
CA GLY A 113 -4.10 4.87 -21.19
C GLY A 113 -3.47 3.47 -21.38
N PRO A 114 -2.53 3.11 -20.49
CA PRO A 114 -1.87 1.81 -20.55
C PRO A 114 -2.89 0.67 -20.36
N ARG A 115 -2.78 -0.35 -21.21
CA ARG A 115 -3.62 -1.55 -21.12
C ARG A 115 -3.09 -2.50 -20.05
N PRO A 116 -3.97 -3.22 -19.32
CA PRO A 116 -3.54 -4.28 -18.40
C PRO A 116 -2.74 -5.36 -19.12
N GLN A 117 -1.58 -5.72 -18.57
CA GLN A 117 -0.72 -6.78 -19.08
C GLN A 117 -0.73 -7.99 -18.16
N GLN A 118 -0.84 -9.20 -18.69
CA GLN A 118 -0.73 -10.43 -17.89
C GLN A 118 0.75 -10.67 -17.53
N VAL A 119 1.10 -10.49 -16.27
CA VAL A 119 2.48 -10.53 -15.79
C VAL A 119 2.80 -11.75 -14.92
N ILE A 120 1.78 -12.34 -14.30
CA ILE A 120 1.87 -13.58 -13.50
C ILE A 120 0.76 -14.53 -13.95
N ASN A 121 1.01 -15.84 -13.97
CA ASN A 121 -0.01 -16.82 -14.33
C ASN A 121 -1.20 -16.78 -13.35
N PRO A 122 -2.46 -16.77 -13.83
CA PRO A 122 -3.64 -16.76 -12.95
C PRO A 122 -3.72 -17.92 -11.94
N ALA A 123 -3.23 -19.12 -12.29
CA ALA A 123 -3.20 -20.26 -11.37
C ALA A 123 -2.25 -20.01 -10.19
N THR A 124 -1.07 -19.45 -10.47
CA THR A 124 -0.12 -19.03 -9.42
C THR A 124 -0.71 -17.95 -8.52
N ILE A 125 -1.48 -17.02 -9.07
CA ILE A 125 -2.17 -15.99 -8.30
C ILE A 125 -3.23 -16.60 -7.39
N ALA A 126 -4.04 -17.54 -7.86
CA ALA A 126 -5.03 -18.21 -7.03
C ALA A 126 -4.41 -18.93 -5.81
N GLU A 127 -3.25 -19.56 -5.99
CA GLU A 127 -2.49 -20.16 -4.89
C GLU A 127 -1.91 -19.12 -3.93
N MET A 128 -1.32 -18.04 -4.46
CA MET A 128 -0.76 -16.94 -3.66
C MET A 128 -1.86 -16.23 -2.85
N ASP A 129 -2.99 -15.93 -3.48
CA ASP A 129 -4.16 -15.32 -2.84
C ASP A 129 -4.68 -16.20 -1.72
N GLY A 130 -4.72 -17.53 -1.90
CA GLY A 130 -5.07 -18.45 -0.82
C GLY A 130 -4.15 -18.32 0.40
N MET A 131 -2.84 -18.15 0.18
CA MET A 131 -1.88 -17.94 1.28
C MET A 131 -2.00 -16.55 1.93
N LEU A 132 -2.27 -15.50 1.15
CA LEU A 132 -2.45 -14.13 1.63
C LEU A 132 -3.78 -13.95 2.37
N ILE A 133 -4.85 -14.63 1.94
CA ILE A 133 -6.10 -14.74 2.68
C ILE A 133 -5.84 -15.41 4.03
N ASN A 134 -5.04 -16.48 4.06
CA ASN A 134 -4.69 -17.14 5.32
C ASN A 134 -3.89 -16.22 6.28
N ASP A 135 -3.10 -15.26 5.79
CA ASP A 135 -2.45 -14.27 6.68
C ASP A 135 -3.46 -13.35 7.36
N VAL A 136 -4.52 -12.95 6.65
CA VAL A 136 -5.62 -12.14 7.19
C VAL A 136 -6.53 -12.97 8.09
N GLU A 137 -6.84 -14.22 7.75
CA GLU A 137 -7.75 -15.06 8.55
C GLU A 137 -7.08 -15.59 9.82
N ALA A 138 -5.81 -16.01 9.71
CA ALA A 138 -5.15 -16.80 10.74
C ALA A 138 -3.67 -16.41 10.97
N GLY A 139 -3.15 -15.37 10.33
CA GLY A 139 -1.75 -14.97 10.42
C GLY A 139 -1.53 -13.68 11.20
N THR A 140 -0.60 -12.89 10.69
CA THR A 140 -0.21 -11.59 11.26
C THR A 140 -1.17 -10.47 10.89
N GLY A 141 -1.94 -10.63 9.82
CA GLY A 141 -2.88 -9.64 9.29
C GLY A 141 -4.27 -9.66 9.91
N ARG A 142 -4.52 -10.40 11.00
CA ARG A 142 -5.87 -10.62 11.56
C ARG A 142 -6.70 -9.38 11.82
N ALA A 143 -6.07 -8.28 12.21
CA ALA A 143 -6.76 -7.01 12.46
C ALA A 143 -7.36 -6.38 11.18
N ALA A 144 -6.98 -6.86 9.99
CA ALA A 144 -7.51 -6.41 8.71
C ALA A 144 -8.73 -7.21 8.21
N LYS A 145 -9.15 -8.25 8.94
CA LYS A 145 -10.26 -9.12 8.51
C LYS A 145 -11.55 -8.33 8.33
N LEU A 146 -12.27 -8.58 7.24
CA LEU A 146 -13.55 -7.94 6.92
C LEU A 146 -14.69 -8.95 7.08
N ASP A 147 -15.83 -8.49 7.60
CA ASP A 147 -17.00 -9.36 7.78
C ASP A 147 -17.67 -9.64 6.43
N GLY A 148 -17.85 -10.92 6.11
CA GLY A 148 -18.50 -11.37 4.87
C GLY A 148 -17.69 -11.13 3.59
N ILE A 149 -16.50 -10.54 3.68
CA ILE A 149 -15.64 -10.21 2.52
C ILE A 149 -14.30 -10.90 2.70
N ARG A 150 -13.94 -11.77 1.75
CA ARG A 150 -12.58 -12.36 1.72
C ARG A 150 -11.58 -11.29 1.29
N ALA A 151 -10.56 -11.10 2.11
CA ALA A 151 -9.44 -10.21 1.83
C ALA A 151 -8.12 -10.97 1.91
N GLY A 152 -7.22 -10.67 0.98
CA GLY A 152 -5.82 -11.07 1.06
C GLY A 152 -4.98 -9.91 1.53
N GLY A 153 -3.88 -10.17 2.24
CA GLY A 153 -3.00 -9.09 2.66
C GLY A 153 -1.72 -9.59 3.32
N LYS A 154 -0.83 -8.65 3.62
CA LYS A 154 0.39 -8.95 4.34
C LYS A 154 0.85 -7.77 5.20
N THR A 155 1.34 -8.10 6.39
CA THR A 155 2.05 -7.17 7.27
C THR A 155 3.52 -7.00 6.88
N GLY A 156 4.05 -5.80 7.05
CA GLY A 156 5.49 -5.50 7.01
C GLY A 156 5.92 -4.78 8.30
N THR A 157 7.12 -5.07 8.79
CA THR A 157 7.70 -4.41 9.95
C THR A 157 9.20 -4.35 9.79
N THR A 158 9.77 -3.16 9.73
CA THR A 158 11.22 -2.99 9.60
C THR A 158 11.93 -3.17 10.94
N ASN A 159 13.25 -3.33 10.89
CA ASN A 159 14.08 -3.43 12.10
C ASN A 159 13.90 -2.19 12.99
N ALA A 160 14.03 -2.38 14.30
CA ALA A 160 13.83 -1.33 15.30
C ALA A 160 12.46 -0.64 15.25
N TYR A 161 11.46 -1.26 14.61
CA TYR A 161 10.09 -0.75 14.50
C TYR A 161 10.03 0.65 13.88
N ARG A 162 10.82 0.94 12.85
CA ARG A 162 10.79 2.26 12.19
C ARG A 162 9.59 2.43 11.27
N ASP A 163 9.20 1.35 10.61
CA ASP A 163 8.13 1.33 9.62
C ASP A 163 7.18 0.18 9.91
N ALA A 164 5.89 0.48 9.86
CA ALA A 164 4.83 -0.50 9.96
C ALA A 164 3.95 -0.42 8.71
N TRP A 165 3.79 -1.56 8.03
CA TRP A 165 3.04 -1.67 6.80
C TRP A 165 1.90 -2.67 6.94
N PHE A 166 0.75 -2.34 6.37
CA PHE A 166 -0.22 -3.33 5.97
C PHE A 166 -0.68 -3.03 4.56
N ILE A 167 -0.59 -4.03 3.68
CA ILE A 167 -1.08 -3.92 2.32
C ILE A 167 -2.02 -5.08 2.10
N GLY A 168 -3.23 -4.78 1.66
CA GLY A 168 -4.30 -5.76 1.47
C GLY A 168 -5.17 -5.43 0.28
N PHE A 169 -5.95 -6.41 -0.14
CA PHE A 169 -6.82 -6.32 -1.29
C PHE A 169 -8.05 -7.20 -1.14
N THR A 170 -9.09 -6.82 -1.87
CA THR A 170 -10.33 -7.58 -2.12
C THR A 170 -10.51 -7.70 -3.63
N GLY A 171 -11.60 -8.31 -4.09
CA GLY A 171 -11.94 -8.28 -5.53
C GLY A 171 -12.28 -6.88 -6.06
N ASN A 172 -12.52 -5.90 -5.18
CA ASN A 172 -12.91 -4.54 -5.56
C ASN A 172 -11.74 -3.55 -5.47
N TYR A 173 -10.95 -3.61 -4.39
CA TYR A 173 -9.98 -2.58 -4.06
C TYR A 173 -8.66 -3.15 -3.56
N VAL A 174 -7.60 -2.37 -3.72
CA VAL A 174 -6.30 -2.58 -3.08
C VAL A 174 -6.01 -1.37 -2.22
N GLY A 175 -5.49 -1.59 -1.02
CA GLY A 175 -5.10 -0.53 -0.09
C GLY A 175 -3.73 -0.82 0.50
N ALA A 176 -2.89 0.21 0.57
CA ALA A 176 -1.59 0.18 1.21
C ALA A 176 -1.55 1.24 2.32
N VAL A 177 -1.28 0.81 3.55
CA VAL A 177 -1.15 1.68 4.71
C VAL A 177 0.27 1.55 5.25
N TRP A 178 0.96 2.69 5.30
CA TRP A 178 2.27 2.83 5.94
C TRP A 178 2.15 3.81 7.09
N LEU A 179 2.83 3.49 8.18
CA LEU A 179 3.07 4.41 9.28
C LEU A 179 4.54 4.34 9.68
N GLY A 180 5.14 5.52 9.87
CA GLY A 180 6.50 5.72 10.34
C GLY A 180 6.71 7.19 10.74
N ASN A 181 7.88 7.49 11.27
CA ASN A 181 8.27 8.87 11.57
C ASN A 181 9.15 9.41 10.43
N ASP A 182 8.89 10.64 9.97
CA ASP A 182 9.65 11.25 8.87
C ASP A 182 11.16 11.43 9.18
N ASP A 183 11.51 11.55 10.47
CA ASP A 183 12.90 11.62 10.93
C ASP A 183 13.54 10.24 11.15
N TYR A 184 12.85 9.18 10.72
CA TYR A 184 13.32 7.79 10.77
C TYR A 184 13.56 7.26 12.20
N THR A 185 13.04 7.95 13.21
CA THR A 185 13.04 7.48 14.59
C THR A 185 12.11 6.27 14.75
N SER A 186 12.44 5.38 15.68
CA SER A 186 11.62 4.21 15.98
C SER A 186 10.21 4.62 16.40
N THR A 187 9.23 3.90 15.88
CA THR A 187 7.87 3.94 16.39
C THR A 187 7.84 3.19 17.72
N ASN A 188 6.86 3.47 18.59
CA ASN A 188 6.70 2.84 19.90
C ASN A 188 6.32 1.35 19.79
N ASN A 189 7.24 0.53 19.28
CA ASN A 189 7.09 -0.89 18.96
C ASN A 189 5.90 -1.19 18.01
N MET A 190 5.60 -0.30 17.06
CA MET A 190 4.50 -0.51 16.12
C MET A 190 4.84 -1.60 15.11
N THR A 191 3.86 -2.45 14.80
CA THR A 191 3.98 -3.49 13.78
C THR A 191 2.86 -3.37 12.76
N GLY A 192 3.05 -3.96 11.59
CA GLY A 192 2.06 -3.93 10.51
C GLY A 192 0.67 -4.45 10.91
N GLY A 193 0.63 -5.47 11.78
CA GLY A 193 -0.62 -6.08 12.26
C GLY A 193 -1.38 -5.26 13.31
N THR A 194 -0.87 -4.10 13.71
CA THR A 194 -1.49 -3.22 14.72
C THR A 194 -2.27 -2.08 14.07
N LEU A 195 -1.80 -0.84 14.18
CA LEU A 195 -2.48 0.32 13.63
C LEU A 195 -2.64 0.27 12.10
N PRO A 196 -1.63 -0.11 11.28
CA PRO A 196 -1.81 -0.14 9.83
C PRO A 196 -2.93 -1.08 9.38
N ALA A 197 -2.99 -2.30 9.92
CA ALA A 197 -4.04 -3.27 9.61
C ALA A 197 -5.43 -2.80 10.04
N LYS A 198 -5.56 -2.14 11.20
CA LYS A 198 -6.83 -1.56 11.67
C LYS A 198 -7.31 -0.40 10.81
N ILE A 199 -6.40 0.51 10.45
CA ILE A 199 -6.72 1.62 9.53
C ILE A 199 -7.18 1.06 8.18
N TRP A 200 -6.49 0.05 7.66
CA TRP A 200 -6.90 -0.61 6.42
C TRP A 200 -8.30 -1.23 6.56
N HIS A 201 -8.59 -1.93 7.68
CA HIS A 201 -9.91 -2.48 7.96
C HIS A 201 -10.99 -1.39 7.92
N GLU A 202 -10.81 -0.29 8.65
CA GLU A 202 -11.80 0.79 8.71
C GLU A 202 -12.08 1.41 7.34
N ILE A 203 -11.01 1.72 6.58
CA ILE A 203 -11.12 2.24 5.22
C ILE A 203 -11.87 1.27 4.33
N MET A 204 -11.55 -0.02 4.41
CA MET A 204 -12.14 -1.03 3.52
C MET A 204 -13.57 -1.37 3.92
N THR A 205 -13.91 -1.42 5.20
CA THR A 205 -15.29 -1.58 5.67
C THR A 205 -16.19 -0.47 5.09
N TYR A 206 -15.73 0.78 5.16
CA TYR A 206 -16.42 1.89 4.51
C TYR A 206 -16.45 1.76 2.98
N ALA A 207 -15.30 1.46 2.36
CA ALA A 207 -15.17 1.34 0.91
C ALA A 207 -16.02 0.22 0.30
N HIS A 208 -16.42 -0.80 1.08
CA HIS A 208 -17.31 -1.88 0.63
C HIS A 208 -18.78 -1.67 1.01
N SER A 209 -19.12 -0.59 1.72
CA SER A 209 -20.50 -0.28 2.07
C SER A 209 -21.30 0.15 0.85
N GLY A 210 -22.40 -0.56 0.54
CA GLY A 210 -23.32 -0.19 -0.53
C GLY A 210 -22.85 -0.47 -1.96
N ILE A 211 -21.91 -1.41 -2.17
CA ILE A 211 -21.44 -1.79 -3.50
C ILE A 211 -21.61 -3.28 -3.78
N GLU A 212 -21.60 -3.64 -5.06
CA GLU A 212 -21.47 -5.02 -5.50
C GLU A 212 -20.07 -5.55 -5.17
N LEU A 213 -20.03 -6.66 -4.41
CA LEU A 213 -18.80 -7.32 -4.01
C LEU A 213 -18.29 -8.22 -5.13
N LYS A 214 -17.03 -8.01 -5.53
CA LYS A 214 -16.36 -8.84 -6.52
C LYS A 214 -15.59 -9.97 -5.83
N PRO A 215 -15.59 -11.19 -6.39
CA PRO A 215 -14.73 -12.26 -5.90
C PRO A 215 -13.25 -11.93 -6.13
N LEU A 216 -12.41 -12.47 -5.25
CA LEU A 216 -11.00 -12.62 -5.53
C LEU A 216 -10.80 -13.71 -6.62
N PRO A 217 -9.73 -13.62 -7.43
CA PRO A 217 -9.40 -14.65 -8.41
C PRO A 217 -9.37 -16.07 -7.80
N GLY A 218 -10.12 -16.99 -8.41
CA GLY A 218 -10.19 -18.38 -7.93
C GLY A 218 -10.94 -18.60 -6.62
N GLN A 219 -11.56 -17.56 -6.04
CA GLN A 219 -12.40 -17.66 -4.84
C GLN A 219 -13.88 -17.59 -5.19
N PRO A 220 -14.76 -18.21 -4.39
CA PRO A 220 -16.20 -18.07 -4.57
C PRO A 220 -16.65 -16.60 -4.43
N VAL A 221 -17.75 -16.25 -5.08
CA VAL A 221 -18.39 -14.94 -4.93
C VAL A 221 -18.70 -14.70 -3.45
N PRO A 222 -18.28 -13.56 -2.86
CA PRO A 222 -18.57 -13.25 -1.47
C PRO A 222 -20.07 -13.25 -1.22
N VAL A 223 -20.52 -14.08 -0.29
CA VAL A 223 -21.89 -14.03 0.23
C VAL A 223 -21.90 -13.00 1.37
N GLY A 224 -21.77 -11.73 1.00
CA GLY A 224 -21.96 -10.63 1.94
C GLY A 224 -23.43 -10.51 2.33
N PRO A 225 -23.76 -9.98 3.51
CA PRO A 225 -25.14 -9.62 3.78
C PRO A 225 -25.58 -8.53 2.79
N PRO A 226 -26.88 -8.41 2.46
CA PRO A 226 -27.39 -7.43 1.51
C PRO A 226 -26.87 -6.01 1.84
N PRO A 227 -26.72 -5.12 0.85
CA PRO A 227 -26.19 -3.76 1.02
C PRO A 227 -26.73 -3.00 2.25
N GLU A 228 -27.99 -3.25 2.62
CA GLU A 228 -28.68 -2.68 3.78
C GLU A 228 -28.04 -3.01 5.14
N ALA A 229 -27.42 -4.19 5.31
CA ALA A 229 -26.81 -4.61 6.57
C ALA A 229 -25.43 -3.97 6.83
N ALA A 230 -24.67 -3.68 5.77
CA ALA A 230 -23.39 -2.97 5.87
C ALA A 230 -23.59 -1.49 6.26
N VAL A 231 -24.65 -0.87 5.73
CA VAL A 231 -25.07 0.51 6.06
C VAL A 231 -25.50 0.63 7.54
N ALA A 232 -26.15 -0.40 8.10
CA ALA A 232 -26.58 -0.43 9.49
C ALA A 232 -25.44 -0.54 10.53
N LEU A 233 -24.34 -1.23 10.18
CA LEU A 233 -23.16 -1.38 11.06
C LEU A 233 -22.38 -0.07 11.18
N VAL A 234 -22.21 0.67 10.08
CA VAL A 234 -21.55 2.00 10.09
C VAL A 234 -22.41 3.05 10.81
N SER A 235 -23.75 2.95 10.68
CA SER A 235 -24.72 3.80 11.38
C SER A 235 -24.63 3.67 12.91
N SER A 236 -24.43 2.43 13.38
CA SER A 236 -24.38 2.10 14.80
C SER A 236 -23.07 2.55 15.46
N ALA A 237 -21.97 2.66 14.70
CA ALA A 237 -20.69 3.19 15.18
C ALA A 237 -20.67 4.73 15.29
N ASN A 238 -21.47 5.44 14.46
CA ASN A 238 -21.50 6.90 14.40
C ASN A 238 -22.77 7.56 15.00
N GLY A 239 -23.69 6.78 15.59
CA GLY A 239 -24.89 7.32 16.22
C GLY A 239 -25.88 8.03 15.27
N GLN A 240 -25.77 7.80 13.96
CA GLN A 240 -26.65 8.35 12.95
C GLN A 240 -27.30 7.23 12.14
N VAL A 241 -28.63 7.26 12.02
CA VAL A 241 -29.40 6.34 11.19
C VAL A 241 -29.10 6.65 9.72
N ALA A 242 -28.35 5.79 9.03
CA ALA A 242 -28.11 5.97 7.61
C ALA A 242 -29.33 5.55 6.79
N ASP A 243 -29.69 6.42 5.85
CA ASP A 243 -30.69 6.16 4.82
C ASP A 243 -30.15 5.10 3.83
N PRO A 244 -30.84 3.96 3.63
CA PRO A 244 -30.42 2.93 2.68
C PRO A 244 -30.38 3.42 1.22
N ALA A 245 -30.94 4.59 0.91
CA ALA A 245 -30.87 5.24 -0.39
C ALA A 245 -29.75 6.30 -0.50
N ALA A 246 -28.91 6.50 0.53
CA ALA A 246 -27.82 7.47 0.50
C ALA A 246 -26.74 7.03 -0.51
N GLN A 247 -26.89 7.48 -1.75
CA GLN A 247 -25.82 7.46 -2.75
C GLN A 247 -24.57 8.04 -2.10
N ARG A 248 -23.44 7.33 -2.24
CA ARG A 248 -22.13 7.81 -1.82
C ARG A 248 -21.98 9.26 -2.29
N PRO A 249 -21.74 10.22 -1.38
CA PRO A 249 -21.48 11.58 -1.78
C PRO A 249 -20.31 11.58 -2.78
N THR A 250 -20.54 12.06 -4.00
CA THR A 250 -19.48 12.28 -5.00
C THR A 250 -18.59 13.48 -4.62
N THR A 251 -18.93 14.14 -3.52
CA THR A 251 -18.24 15.28 -2.93
C THR A 251 -17.98 14.99 -1.46
N LEU A 252 -16.87 15.50 -0.93
CA LEU A 252 -16.56 15.36 0.49
C LEU A 252 -17.63 16.08 1.33
N SER A 253 -18.03 15.48 2.46
CA SER A 253 -18.87 16.18 3.43
C SER A 253 -18.13 17.38 3.99
N ARG A 254 -18.86 18.40 4.44
CA ARG A 254 -18.26 19.57 5.10
C ARG A 254 -17.34 19.18 6.27
N SER A 255 -17.76 18.20 7.08
CA SER A 255 -16.95 17.68 8.19
C SER A 255 -15.66 17.00 7.72
N SER A 256 -15.70 16.26 6.61
CA SER A 256 -14.49 15.65 6.03
C SER A 256 -13.56 16.72 5.45
N VAL A 257 -14.10 17.75 4.79
CA VAL A 257 -13.29 18.89 4.33
C VAL A 257 -12.64 19.61 5.51
N GLU A 258 -13.39 19.89 6.58
CA GLU A 258 -12.88 20.52 7.80
C GLU A 258 -11.80 19.66 8.48
N ALA A 259 -11.99 18.33 8.54
CA ALA A 259 -11.00 17.41 9.08
C ALA A 259 -9.72 17.37 8.22
N ILE A 260 -9.83 17.29 6.90
CA ILE A 260 -8.69 17.29 5.98
C ILE A 260 -7.94 18.62 6.07
N THR A 261 -8.66 19.75 6.09
CA THR A 261 -8.07 21.09 6.23
C THR A 261 -7.39 21.24 7.59
N GLY A 262 -8.00 20.70 8.66
CA GLY A 262 -7.39 20.70 9.99
C GLY A 262 -6.12 19.85 10.07
N ILE A 263 -6.06 18.73 9.35
CA ILE A 263 -4.84 17.92 9.21
C ILE A 263 -3.78 18.69 8.41
N GLU A 264 -4.15 19.33 7.31
CA GLU A 264 -3.26 20.18 6.51
C GLU A 264 -2.64 21.31 7.35
N ASP A 265 -3.47 22.03 8.13
CA ASP A 265 -3.02 23.06 9.06
C ASP A 265 -2.08 22.51 10.13
N MET A 266 -2.35 21.31 10.63
CA MET A 266 -1.50 20.64 11.61
C MET A 266 -0.14 20.29 11.02
N ILE A 267 -0.10 19.73 9.80
CA ILE A 267 1.13 19.40 9.07
C ILE A 267 1.95 20.67 8.85
N HIS A 268 1.35 21.73 8.30
CA HIS A 268 2.05 23.00 8.09
C HIS A 268 2.54 23.64 9.39
N ASN A 269 1.82 23.50 10.49
CA ASN A 269 2.28 23.95 11.80
C ASN A 269 3.48 23.16 12.31
N VAL A 270 3.51 21.84 12.10
CA VAL A 270 4.65 20.99 12.46
C VAL A 270 5.86 21.36 11.60
N GLU A 271 5.69 21.55 10.29
CA GLU A 271 6.75 21.99 9.37
C GLU A 271 7.34 23.34 9.79
N ARG A 272 6.48 24.33 10.12
CA ARG A 272 6.92 25.65 10.61
C ARG A 272 7.70 25.55 11.91
N LYS A 273 7.23 24.76 12.89
CA LYS A 273 7.95 24.54 14.15
C LYS A 273 9.29 23.84 13.94
N ARG A 274 9.37 22.86 13.02
CA ARG A 274 10.64 22.22 12.63
C ARG A 274 11.61 23.22 12.01
N ALA A 275 11.15 24.07 11.09
CA ALA A 275 11.98 25.11 10.47
C ALA A 275 12.51 26.11 11.51
N ALA A 276 11.71 26.44 12.52
CA ALA A 276 12.13 27.32 13.62
C ALA A 276 13.13 26.69 14.60
N LEU A 277 13.24 25.36 14.63
CA LEU A 277 14.15 24.61 15.50
C LEU A 277 15.46 24.20 14.79
N ALA A 278 15.59 24.43 13.48
CA ALA A 278 16.80 24.15 12.74
C ALA A 278 17.91 25.16 13.11
N PRO A 279 19.15 24.73 13.41
CA PRO A 279 20.25 25.65 13.70
C PRO A 279 20.55 26.53 12.47
N PRO A 280 20.95 27.80 12.67
CA PRO A 280 21.24 28.69 11.56
C PRO A 280 22.36 28.12 10.69
N VAL A 281 22.11 28.02 9.39
CA VAL A 281 23.12 27.62 8.41
C VAL A 281 24.23 28.68 8.41
N SER A 282 25.38 28.34 8.98
CA SER A 282 26.60 29.15 8.86
C SER A 282 27.10 29.07 7.42
N LEU A 283 26.83 30.11 6.63
CA LEU A 283 27.47 30.32 5.34
C LEU A 283 28.94 30.66 5.57
N ALA A 284 29.81 29.65 5.60
CA ALA A 284 31.23 29.85 5.46
C ALA A 284 31.53 30.30 4.02
N SER A 285 32.05 31.53 3.89
CA SER A 285 32.56 32.08 2.64
C SER A 285 33.80 31.29 2.19
N GLY A 286 33.60 30.29 1.33
CA GLY A 286 34.64 29.55 0.62
C GLY A 286 34.62 29.93 -0.87
N SER A 287 35.79 30.32 -1.38
CA SER A 287 36.05 30.82 -2.72
C SER A 287 35.49 29.97 -3.87
N VAL A 288 34.99 30.68 -4.89
CA VAL A 288 34.54 30.19 -6.18
C VAL A 288 35.64 29.37 -6.88
N GLY A 289 35.32 28.11 -7.19
CA GLY A 289 36.06 27.25 -8.11
C GLY A 289 35.06 26.52 -9.00
N ASP A 290 35.16 26.81 -10.29
CA ASP A 290 34.30 26.37 -11.39
C ASP A 290 34.38 24.86 -11.65
N ALA A 291 33.24 24.17 -11.68
CA ALA A 291 32.93 23.02 -12.55
C ALA A 291 31.63 22.29 -12.12
N GLY A 292 30.73 22.06 -13.08
CA GLY A 292 29.84 20.89 -13.07
C GLY A 292 28.37 21.14 -12.70
N ALA A 293 27.54 21.35 -13.71
CA ALA A 293 26.09 21.42 -13.63
C ALA A 293 25.45 20.23 -12.91
N THR A 294 24.56 20.49 -11.95
CA THR A 294 23.44 19.60 -11.60
C THR A 294 22.27 20.38 -10.99
N ASN A 295 21.07 20.07 -11.51
CA ASN A 295 19.71 20.53 -11.18
C ASN A 295 19.49 21.34 -9.89
N ARG A 296 19.21 22.64 -10.07
CA ARG A 296 18.36 23.41 -9.14
C ARG A 296 16.90 23.18 -9.51
N VAL A 297 16.13 22.55 -8.62
CA VAL A 297 14.67 22.55 -8.70
C VAL A 297 14.18 23.94 -8.29
N ILE A 298 13.68 24.70 -9.25
CA ILE A 298 13.01 25.98 -9.03
C ILE A 298 11.56 25.67 -8.63
N SER A 299 11.21 26.00 -7.39
CA SER A 299 9.82 26.04 -6.93
C SER A 299 9.13 27.27 -7.53
N ILE A 300 8.11 27.05 -8.37
CA ILE A 300 7.21 28.11 -8.82
C ILE A 300 5.91 27.96 -8.00
N GLY A 301 5.86 28.68 -6.89
CA GLY A 301 4.62 28.89 -6.13
C GLY A 301 3.74 29.91 -6.83
N GLY A 302 2.69 29.43 -7.50
CA GLY A 302 1.62 30.28 -8.03
C GLY A 302 0.43 30.29 -7.08
N ARG A 303 0.23 31.41 -6.37
CA ARG A 303 -1.04 31.73 -5.70
C ARG A 303 -2.09 32.00 -6.79
N VAL A 304 -3.17 31.23 -6.81
CA VAL A 304 -4.41 31.63 -7.49
C VAL A 304 -5.32 32.21 -6.41
N GLY A 305 -5.48 33.53 -6.44
CA GLY A 305 -6.48 34.24 -5.66
C GLY A 305 -7.87 33.93 -6.22
N VAL A 306 -8.83 33.75 -5.31
CA VAL A 306 -10.25 33.66 -5.64
C VAL A 306 -10.85 35.03 -5.31
N GLU A 307 -11.30 35.75 -6.35
CA GLU A 307 -12.46 36.63 -6.28
C GLU A 307 -13.65 35.87 -6.88
#